data_AF-A0A6C1QKA0-F1
#
_entry.id   AF-A0A6C1QKA0-F1
#
_cell.length_a   1.000
_cell.length_b   1.000
_cell.length_c   1.000
_cell.angle_alpha   90.00
_cell.angle_beta   90.00
_cell.angle_gamma   90.00
#
_symmetry.space_group_name_H-M   'P 1'
#
loop_
_entity.id
_entity.type
_entity.pdbx_description
1 polymer ?
#
loop_
_entity_poly.entity_id
_entity_poly.type
_entity_poly.pdbx_seq_one_letter_code
_entity_poly.pdbx_strand_id
1 'polypeptide(L)'
;ESALYARVFTEGMLGIEPTGLNSFNIKPQLPTAWEEVSLYSCHLLGRNLDFIFKSTGNVVNVEIYEGNRMLLTRDLPMGKEKEIVLN
;
A
#
# COMPACT_ATOMS: atom_id res chain seq x y z
N GLU A 1 -19.32 3.76 -12.54
CA GLU A 1 -19.35 3.37 -11.11
C GLU A 1 -18.18 2.47 -10.67
N SER A 2 -16.98 2.59 -11.24
CA SER A 2 -15.81 1.76 -10.86
C SER A 2 -14.81 2.47 -9.93
N ALA A 3 -14.76 3.81 -9.94
CA ALA A 3 -13.81 4.57 -9.13
C ALA A 3 -14.09 4.50 -7.61
N LEU A 4 -15.35 4.31 -7.21
CA LEU A 4 -15.72 4.22 -5.78
C LEU A 4 -15.13 2.96 -5.12
N TYR A 5 -15.12 1.84 -5.83
CA TYR A 5 -14.52 0.59 -5.35
C TYR A 5 -13.01 0.72 -5.18
N ALA A 6 -12.32 1.28 -6.17
CA ALA A 6 -10.88 1.54 -6.09
C ALA A 6 -10.54 2.38 -4.86
N ARG A 7 -11.33 3.43 -4.60
CA ARG A 7 -11.19 4.31 -3.44
C ARG A 7 -11.38 3.58 -2.10
N VAL A 8 -12.34 2.68 -2.01
CA VAL A 8 -12.55 1.85 -0.81
C VAL A 8 -11.32 0.99 -0.49
N PHE A 9 -10.63 0.47 -1.50
CA PHE A 9 -9.42 -0.33 -1.29
C PHE A 9 -8.17 0.52 -1.03
N THR A 10 -7.90 1.51 -1.88
CA THR A 10 -6.67 2.30 -1.80
C THR A 10 -6.72 3.31 -0.66
N GLU A 11 -7.81 4.05 -0.48
CA GLU A 11 -7.95 5.07 0.58
C GLU A 11 -8.59 4.51 1.86
N GLY A 12 -9.53 3.56 1.73
CA GLY A 12 -10.19 2.96 2.90
C GLY A 12 -9.34 1.89 3.58
N MET A 13 -9.10 0.77 2.89
CA MET A 13 -8.47 -0.42 3.44
C MET A 13 -6.94 -0.30 3.59
N LEU A 14 -6.28 0.41 2.68
CA LEU A 14 -4.83 0.58 2.70
C LEU A 14 -4.39 1.98 3.14
N GLY A 15 -5.29 2.98 3.12
CA GLY A 15 -5.00 4.33 3.54
C GLY A 15 -3.87 5.01 2.77
N ILE A 16 -3.72 4.71 1.47
CA ILE A 16 -2.71 5.30 0.59
C ILE A 16 -3.13 6.75 0.27
N GLU A 17 -2.40 7.71 0.82
CA GLU A 17 -2.63 9.14 0.62
C GLU A 17 -1.32 9.85 0.23
N PRO A 18 -1.20 10.48 -0.96
CA PRO A 18 -0.01 11.23 -1.34
C PRO A 18 0.28 12.41 -0.40
N THR A 19 1.50 12.52 0.12
CA THR A 19 1.94 13.65 0.98
C THR A 19 2.91 14.59 0.28
N GLY A 20 3.57 14.14 -0.80
CA GLY A 20 4.53 14.93 -1.58
C GLY A 20 4.92 14.21 -2.86
N LEU A 21 5.84 14.75 -3.66
CA LEU A 21 6.21 14.17 -4.97
C LEU A 21 6.82 12.76 -4.90
N ASN A 22 7.39 12.39 -3.76
CA ASN A 22 8.05 11.10 -3.53
C ASN A 22 7.60 10.46 -2.19
N SER A 23 6.50 10.93 -1.61
CA SER A 23 6.04 10.48 -0.30
C SER A 23 4.54 10.31 -0.23
N PHE A 24 4.10 9.35 0.58
CA PHE A 24 2.69 9.06 0.81
C PHE A 24 2.51 8.39 2.18
N ASN A 25 1.36 8.60 2.80
CA ASN A 25 0.92 7.88 3.99
C ASN A 25 0.32 6.54 3.59
N ILE A 26 0.49 5.54 4.46
CA ILE A 26 -0.15 4.24 4.35
C ILE A 26 -0.65 3.77 5.72
N LYS A 27 -1.82 3.14 5.74
CA LYS A 27 -2.45 2.58 6.94
C LYS A 27 -3.10 1.23 6.59
N PRO A 28 -2.33 0.14 6.54
CA PRO A 28 -2.86 -1.16 6.14
C PRO A 28 -3.87 -1.67 7.20
N GLN A 29 -5.10 -1.91 6.76
CA GLN A 29 -6.21 -2.49 7.54
C GLN A 29 -6.83 -3.64 6.75
N LEU A 30 -6.07 -4.74 6.62
CA LEU A 30 -6.56 -5.93 5.94
C LEU A 30 -7.56 -6.71 6.81
N PRO A 31 -8.62 -7.28 6.22
CA PRO A 31 -9.45 -8.26 6.91
C PRO A 31 -8.61 -9.43 7.45
N THR A 32 -8.93 -9.94 8.62
CA THR A 32 -8.15 -11.02 9.28
C THR A 32 -8.07 -12.31 8.46
N ALA A 33 -9.04 -12.55 7.58
CA ALA A 33 -9.05 -13.71 6.68
C ALA A 33 -8.14 -13.57 5.46
N TRP A 34 -7.56 -12.39 5.21
CA TRP A 34 -6.74 -12.12 4.03
C TRP A 34 -5.26 -12.22 4.40
N GLU A 35 -4.62 -13.28 3.90
CA GLU A 35 -3.18 -13.50 4.09
C GLU A 35 -2.34 -12.61 3.17
N GLU A 36 -2.84 -12.32 1.96
CA GLU A 36 -2.14 -11.49 0.98
C GLU A 36 -3.13 -10.63 0.16
N VAL A 37 -2.71 -9.41 -0.15
CA VAL A 37 -3.35 -8.54 -1.16
C VAL A 37 -2.27 -7.93 -2.03
N SER A 38 -2.48 -7.94 -3.34
CA SER A 38 -1.59 -7.30 -4.30
C SER A 38 -2.36 -6.31 -5.16
N LEU A 39 -1.80 -5.11 -5.31
CA LEU A 39 -2.25 -4.09 -6.24
C LEU A 39 -1.18 -3.86 -7.29
N TYR A 40 -1.52 -4.11 -8.55
CA TYR A 40 -0.60 -3.96 -9.67
C TYR A 40 -0.93 -2.73 -10.50
N SER A 41 0.09 -2.15 -11.11
CA SER A 41 0.00 -0.99 -12.02
C SER A 41 -0.69 0.23 -11.41
N CYS A 42 -0.35 0.54 -10.15
CA CYS A 42 -0.88 1.71 -9.47
C CYS A 42 -0.10 2.97 -9.87
N HIS A 43 -0.77 3.88 -10.57
CA HIS A 43 -0.22 5.18 -10.91
C HIS A 43 -0.27 6.12 -9.70
N LEU A 44 0.85 6.26 -9.01
CA LEU A 44 0.99 7.03 -7.78
C LEU A 44 2.28 7.85 -7.85
N LEU A 45 2.23 9.13 -7.47
CA LEU A 45 3.41 10.02 -7.46
C LEU A 45 4.11 10.15 -8.83
N GLY A 46 3.37 10.05 -9.93
CA GLY A 46 3.93 10.05 -11.29
C GLY A 46 4.70 8.78 -11.67
N ARG A 47 4.64 7.74 -10.81
CA ARG A 47 5.31 6.46 -10.98
C ARG A 47 4.28 5.36 -11.19
N ASN A 48 4.71 4.24 -11.75
CA ASN A 48 3.90 3.03 -11.85
C ASN A 48 4.40 2.02 -10.82
N LEU A 49 3.61 1.80 -9.77
CA LEU A 49 4.02 1.03 -8.60
C LEU A 49 3.14 -0.20 -8.43
N ASP A 50 3.76 -1.28 -7.98
CA ASP A 50 3.06 -2.47 -7.50
C ASP A 50 3.20 -2.54 -5.97
N PHE A 51 2.11 -2.87 -5.29
CA PHE A 51 2.07 -3.02 -3.84
C PHE A 51 1.68 -4.45 -3.49
N ILE A 52 2.43 -5.07 -2.58
CA ILE A 52 2.11 -6.39 -2.04
C ILE A 52 2.02 -6.24 -0.52
N PHE A 53 0.92 -6.72 0.05
CA PHE A 53 0.62 -6.69 1.47
C PHE A 53 0.45 -8.11 1.96
N LYS A 54 1.33 -8.57 2.86
CA LYS A 54 1.25 -9.90 3.47
C LYS A 54 0.93 -9.76 4.95
N SER A 55 -0.22 -10.27 5.36
CA SER A 55 -0.68 -10.21 6.75
C SER A 55 -0.16 -11.41 7.53
N THR A 56 0.42 -11.16 8.70
CA THR A 56 0.74 -12.19 9.69
C THR A 56 -0.10 -12.00 10.96
N GLY A 57 -1.33 -11.52 10.81
CA GLY A 57 -2.26 -11.20 11.88
C GLY A 57 -2.19 -9.72 12.27
N ASN A 58 -1.30 -9.37 13.21
CA ASN A 58 -1.20 -8.01 13.76
C ASN A 58 -0.20 -7.11 13.02
N VAL A 59 0.54 -7.69 12.08
CA VAL A 59 1.57 -7.03 11.28
C VAL A 59 1.28 -7.31 9.81
N VAL A 60 1.52 -6.30 8.98
CA VAL A 60 1.46 -6.41 7.53
C VAL A 60 2.84 -6.08 6.97
N ASN A 61 3.44 -7.03 6.28
CA ASN A 61 4.62 -6.76 5.47
C ASN A 61 4.18 -6.06 4.19
N VAL A 62 4.71 -4.86 3.94
CA VAL A 62 4.42 -4.05 2.77
C VAL A 62 5.63 -4.06 1.87
N GLU A 63 5.45 -4.56 0.65
CA GLU A 63 6.45 -4.52 -0.41
C GLU A 63 5.98 -3.58 -1.52
N ILE A 64 6.90 -2.77 -2.05
CA ILE A 64 6.63 -1.82 -3.13
C ILE A 64 7.64 -2.06 -4.23
N TYR A 65 7.14 -2.25 -5.44
CA TYR A 65 7.95 -2.46 -6.64
C TYR A 65 7.67 -1.39 -7.69
N GLU A 66 8.67 -1.17 -8.54
CA GLU A 66 8.55 -0.42 -9.79
C GLU A 66 9.12 -1.30 -10.90
N GLY A 67 8.22 -1.97 -11.63
CA GLY A 67 8.61 -3.08 -12.50
C GLY A 67 9.28 -4.19 -11.69
N ASN A 68 10.49 -4.61 -12.10
CA ASN A 68 11.22 -5.68 -11.43
C ASN A 68 12.08 -5.20 -10.24
N ARG A 69 12.04 -3.90 -9.91
CA ARG A 69 12.87 -3.33 -8.85
C ARG A 69 12.05 -3.17 -7.57
N MET A 70 12.48 -3.83 -6.49
CA MET A 70 11.93 -3.58 -5.15
C MET A 70 12.43 -2.22 -4.65
N LEU A 71 11.50 -1.30 -4.40
CA LEU A 71 11.78 0.02 -3.83
C LEU A 71 11.83 -0.03 -2.30
N LEU A 72 10.96 -0.83 -1.71
CA LEU A 72 10.76 -0.88 -0.27
C LEU A 72 10.20 -2.24 0.15
N THR A 73 10.64 -2.71 1.31
CA THR A 73 9.97 -3.75 2.11
C THR A 73 9.98 -3.30 3.57
N ARG A 74 8.83 -3.37 4.24
CA ARG A 74 8.71 -2.95 5.64
C ARG A 74 7.53 -3.63 6.33
N ASP A 75 7.77 -4.05 7.57
CA ASP A 75 6.70 -4.49 8.47
C ASP A 75 6.03 -3.30 9.14
N LEU A 76 4.71 -3.22 9.00
CA LEU A 76 3.87 -2.19 9.61
C LEU A 76 2.84 -2.83 10.56
N PRO A 77 2.60 -2.25 11.74
CA PRO A 77 1.52 -2.71 12.61
C PRO A 77 0.15 -2.41 11.96
N MET A 78 -0.76 -3.38 12.05
CA MET A 78 -2.11 -3.28 11.50
C MET A 78 -2.83 -2.02 12.01
N GLY A 79 -3.41 -1.25 11.10
CA GLY A 79 -4.21 -0.07 11.39
C GLY A 79 -3.45 1.14 11.93
N LYS A 80 -2.12 1.13 11.91
CA LYS A 80 -1.30 2.31 12.21
C LYS A 80 -0.83 2.97 10.93
N GLU A 81 -0.95 4.29 10.92
CA GLU A 81 -0.47 5.11 9.81
C GLU A 81 1.05 5.25 9.85
N LYS A 82 1.66 5.25 8.66
CA LYS A 82 3.09 5.48 8.48
C LYS A 82 3.33 6.25 7.18
N GLU A 83 4.14 7.29 7.25
CA GLU A 83 4.67 7.94 6.05
C GLU A 83 5.79 7.08 5.42
N ILE A 84 5.68 6.91 4.11
CA ILE A 84 6.65 6.26 3.24
C ILE A 84 7.25 7.32 2.33
N VAL A 85 8.58 7.32 2.21
CA VAL A 85 9.34 8.14 1.28
C VAL A 85 10.09 7.20 0.34
N LEU A 86 9.85 7.34 -0.96
CA LEU A 86 10.51 6.56 -2.00
C LEU A 86 11.70 7.34 -2.54
N ASN A 87 12.90 6.76 -2.44
CA ASN A 87 14.12 7.31 -3.03
C ASN A 87 14.33 6.85 -4.47
#